data_AF-A0A925EUT5-F1
#
_entry.id   AF-A0A925EUT5-F1
#
_cell.length_a   1.000
_cell.length_b   1.000
_cell.length_c   1.000
_cell.angle_alpha   90.00
_cell.angle_beta   90.00
_cell.angle_gamma   90.00
#
_symmetry.space_group_name_H-M   'P 1'
#
loop_
_entity.id
_entity.type
_entity.pdbx_description
1 polymer ?
#
loop_
_entity_poly.entity_id
_entity_poly.type
_entity_poly.pdbx_seq_one_letter_code
_entity_poly.pdbx_strand_id
1 'polypeptide(L)'
;MLVLAFTLGMRHGVDPDHLVVIDGLSRLRPGRWNGVLFAIGHGLAVTTIAVGVGSFLADLLEPLSPWLLFSLGILNLWRLFFPDHSHPVKLVSTNPLLLGVLFAAGFETASQLSALALTSTINPWLIGAAFSLGMLVVDGIDGYLAARTQVTFSKLRSQWPSRCLGVVVVVFSFSIGGADLLGANWEGLSFPLGVGLFVLIIALRIWSRWSSNSEAKA
;
A
#
# COMPACT_ATOMS: atom_id res chain seq x y z
N MET A 1 -12.64 17.63 -13.68
CA MET A 1 -12.15 17.64 -12.30
C MET A 1 -12.40 16.33 -11.57
N LEU A 2 -13.64 15.83 -11.45
CA LEU A 2 -13.89 14.52 -10.78
C LEU A 2 -13.14 13.34 -11.42
N VAL A 3 -13.12 13.26 -12.76
CA VAL A 3 -12.34 12.22 -13.47
C VAL A 3 -10.85 12.33 -13.17
N LEU A 4 -10.31 13.56 -13.12
CA LEU A 4 -8.90 13.80 -12.80
C LEU A 4 -8.58 13.37 -11.36
N ALA A 5 -9.43 13.73 -10.41
CA ALA A 5 -9.30 13.31 -9.01
C ALA A 5 -9.34 11.78 -8.88
N PHE A 6 -10.27 11.13 -9.58
CA PHE A 6 -10.35 9.68 -9.65
C PHE A 6 -9.09 9.05 -10.24
N THR A 7 -8.57 9.56 -11.36
CA THR A 7 -7.33 9.06 -11.96
C THR A 7 -6.11 9.32 -11.08
N LEU A 8 -6.09 10.44 -10.35
CA LEU A 8 -5.05 10.75 -9.38
C LEU A 8 -5.07 9.75 -8.22
N GLY A 9 -6.26 9.42 -7.72
CA GLY A 9 -6.43 8.40 -6.69
C GLY A 9 -6.04 7.00 -7.15
N MET A 10 -6.39 6.64 -8.39
CA MET A 10 -5.90 5.39 -8.98
C MET A 10 -4.38 5.37 -9.06
N ARG A 11 -3.75 6.44 -9.56
CA ARG A 11 -2.29 6.55 -9.64
C ARG A 11 -1.64 6.36 -8.27
N HIS A 12 -2.15 7.06 -7.26
CA HIS A 12 -1.65 6.99 -5.89
C HIS A 12 -1.75 5.58 -5.30
N GLY A 13 -2.85 4.86 -5.56
CA GLY A 13 -2.99 3.47 -5.09
C GLY A 13 -1.99 2.48 -5.72
N VAL A 14 -1.30 2.85 -6.82
CA VAL A 14 -0.22 2.04 -7.42
C VAL A 14 1.13 2.31 -6.75
N ASP A 15 1.22 3.29 -5.85
CA ASP A 15 2.48 3.65 -5.24
C ASP A 15 3.02 2.49 -4.38
N PRO A 16 4.36 2.29 -4.36
CA PRO A 16 4.91 1.06 -3.80
C PRO A 16 4.68 0.92 -2.29
N ASP A 17 4.50 2.02 -1.57
CA ASP A 17 4.17 2.06 -0.14
C ASP A 17 2.80 1.42 0.13
N HIS A 18 1.78 1.71 -0.67
CA HIS A 18 0.46 1.06 -0.59
C HIS A 18 0.60 -0.46 -0.77
N LEU A 19 1.31 -0.87 -1.82
CA LEU A 19 1.51 -2.29 -2.16
C LEU A 19 2.30 -3.03 -1.06
N VAL A 20 3.34 -2.40 -0.52
CA VAL A 20 4.13 -2.92 0.61
C VAL A 20 3.28 -3.12 1.85
N VAL A 21 2.48 -2.12 2.22
CA VAL A 21 1.63 -2.16 3.42
C VAL A 21 0.53 -3.20 3.28
N ILE A 22 -0.16 -3.22 2.14
CA ILE A 22 -1.27 -4.15 1.90
C ILE A 22 -0.76 -5.61 1.82
N ASP A 23 0.38 -5.86 1.19
CA ASP A 23 1.00 -7.20 1.17
C ASP A 23 1.46 -7.63 2.56
N GLY A 24 2.16 -6.75 3.29
CA GLY A 24 2.60 -6.99 4.65
C GLY A 24 1.43 -7.26 5.61
N LEU A 25 0.35 -6.49 5.49
CA LEU A 25 -0.86 -6.71 6.27
C LEU A 25 -1.56 -8.01 5.91
N SER A 26 -1.59 -8.37 4.62
CA SER A 26 -2.18 -9.63 4.17
C SER A 26 -1.39 -10.86 4.63
N ARG A 27 -0.07 -10.72 4.88
CA ARG A 27 0.77 -11.72 5.58
C ARG A 27 0.46 -11.85 7.07
N LEU A 28 0.05 -10.76 7.71
CA LEU A 28 -0.29 -10.74 9.14
C LEU A 28 -1.71 -11.24 9.39
N ARG A 29 -2.64 -10.80 8.55
CA ARG A 29 -4.07 -11.06 8.65
C ARG A 29 -4.63 -11.27 7.24
N PRO A 30 -4.67 -12.52 6.75
CA PRO A 30 -5.21 -12.80 5.42
C PRO A 30 -6.68 -12.35 5.34
N GLY A 31 -6.94 -11.29 4.56
CA GLY A 31 -8.25 -10.66 4.50
C GLY A 31 -8.48 -9.95 3.18
N ARG A 32 -9.54 -10.33 2.47
CA ARG A 32 -9.87 -9.76 1.14
C ARG A 32 -10.19 -8.26 1.16
N TRP A 33 -10.52 -7.73 2.35
CA TRP A 33 -10.93 -6.34 2.57
C TRP A 33 -9.80 -5.44 3.06
N ASN A 34 -8.58 -5.99 3.25
CA ASN A 34 -7.46 -5.23 3.81
C ASN A 34 -7.16 -3.97 3.00
N GLY A 35 -7.06 -4.09 1.68
CA GLY A 35 -6.81 -2.95 0.78
C GLY A 35 -7.96 -1.94 0.76
N VAL A 36 -9.21 -2.40 0.75
CA VAL A 36 -10.39 -1.51 0.80
C VAL A 36 -10.40 -0.70 2.11
N LEU A 37 -10.19 -1.35 3.24
CA LEU A 37 -10.18 -0.67 4.55
C LEU A 37 -9.00 0.30 4.68
N PHE A 38 -7.84 -0.05 4.12
CA PHE A 38 -6.68 0.82 4.04
C PHE A 38 -6.98 2.06 3.20
N ALA A 39 -7.49 1.88 1.98
CA ALA A 39 -7.87 2.98 1.09
C ALA A 39 -8.93 3.91 1.68
N ILE A 40 -9.91 3.36 2.43
CA ILE A 40 -10.92 4.19 3.12
C ILE A 40 -10.26 5.06 4.18
N GLY A 41 -9.41 4.49 5.04
CA GLY A 41 -8.73 5.25 6.09
C GLY A 41 -7.78 6.31 5.50
N HIS A 42 -7.00 5.92 4.50
CA HIS A 42 -6.05 6.78 3.81
C HIS A 42 -6.76 7.90 3.05
N GLY A 43 -7.72 7.57 2.18
CA GLY A 43 -8.46 8.54 1.37
C GLY A 43 -9.25 9.55 2.21
N LEU A 44 -9.82 9.12 3.34
CA LEU A 44 -10.46 10.04 4.30
C LEU A 44 -9.46 11.02 4.90
N ALA A 45 -8.30 10.53 5.37
CA ALA A 45 -7.27 11.38 5.96
C ALA A 45 -6.68 12.35 4.92
N VAL A 46 -6.34 11.88 3.71
CA VAL A 46 -5.85 12.75 2.63
C VAL A 46 -6.89 13.81 2.28
N THR A 47 -8.18 13.45 2.22
CA THR A 47 -9.26 14.41 1.93
C THR A 47 -9.38 15.46 3.04
N THR A 48 -9.36 15.08 4.32
CA THR A 48 -9.47 16.04 5.43
C THR A 48 -8.26 16.98 5.51
N ILE A 49 -7.06 16.48 5.19
CA ILE A 49 -5.84 17.29 5.09
C ILE A 49 -5.95 18.25 3.91
N ALA A 50 -6.36 17.78 2.73
CA ALA A 50 -6.47 18.59 1.51
C ALA A 50 -7.49 19.74 1.64
N VAL A 51 -8.57 19.54 2.41
CA VAL A 51 -9.58 20.58 2.73
C VAL A 51 -9.11 21.52 3.86
N GLY A 52 -8.00 21.21 4.53
CA GLY A 52 -7.41 22.04 5.59
C GLY A 52 -7.94 21.75 6.99
N VAL A 53 -8.75 20.71 7.18
CA VAL A 53 -9.32 20.33 8.49
C VAL A 53 -8.33 19.48 9.31
N GLY A 54 -7.39 18.81 8.66
CA GLY A 54 -6.46 17.86 9.27
C GLY A 54 -4.98 18.26 9.26
N SER A 55 -4.63 19.48 8.84
CA SER A 55 -3.22 19.87 8.62
C SER A 55 -2.36 19.76 9.89
N PHE A 56 -2.85 20.24 11.03
CA PHE A 56 -2.12 20.11 12.30
C PHE A 56 -1.82 18.65 12.69
N LEU A 57 -2.77 17.74 12.43
CA LEU A 57 -2.57 16.32 12.72
C LEU A 57 -1.62 15.68 11.71
N ALA A 58 -1.63 16.14 10.45
CA ALA A 58 -0.68 15.71 9.43
C ALA A 58 0.75 16.06 9.84
N ASP A 59 1.02 17.31 10.24
CA ASP A 59 2.35 17.76 10.66
C ASP A 59 2.91 16.92 11.84
N LEU A 60 2.03 16.46 12.74
CA LEU A 60 2.42 15.61 13.86
C LEU A 60 2.72 14.17 13.44
N LEU A 61 2.04 13.67 12.42
CA LEU A 61 2.12 12.28 11.95
C LEU A 61 3.10 12.09 10.79
N GLU A 62 3.45 13.14 10.05
CA GLU A 62 4.37 13.15 8.91
C GLU A 62 5.71 12.46 9.25
N PRO A 63 6.38 12.78 10.38
CA PRO A 63 7.65 12.15 10.71
C PRO A 63 7.52 10.64 10.96
N LEU A 64 6.33 10.14 11.29
CA LEU A 64 6.11 8.73 11.61
C LEU A 64 6.02 7.86 10.36
N SER A 65 5.61 8.40 9.21
CA SER A 65 5.37 7.62 7.99
C SER A 65 6.61 6.84 7.52
N PRO A 66 7.81 7.44 7.39
CA PRO A 66 9.01 6.70 6.99
C PRO A 66 9.41 5.63 8.02
N TRP A 67 9.24 5.90 9.31
CA TRP A 67 9.51 4.91 10.37
C TRP A 67 8.55 3.73 10.33
N LEU A 68 7.28 3.96 9.98
CA LEU A 68 6.30 2.89 9.78
C LEU A 68 6.71 2.01 8.59
N LEU A 69 7.08 2.60 7.45
CA LEU A 69 7.60 1.86 6.29
C LEU A 69 8.86 1.06 6.63
N PHE A 70 9.82 1.69 7.30
CA PHE A 70 11.06 1.03 7.71
C PHE A 70 10.79 -0.13 8.67
N SER A 71 9.87 0.05 9.62
CA SER A 71 9.44 -0.99 10.57
C SER A 71 8.76 -2.15 9.86
N LEU A 72 7.90 -1.89 8.86
CA LEU A 72 7.28 -2.92 8.03
C LEU A 72 8.32 -3.65 7.17
N GLY A 73 9.32 -2.93 6.64
CA GLY A 73 10.46 -3.51 5.94
C GLY A 73 11.26 -4.46 6.83
N ILE A 74 11.61 -4.06 8.04
CA ILE A 74 12.28 -4.90 9.03
C ILE A 74 11.42 -6.12 9.39
N LEU A 75 10.12 -5.94 9.61
CA LEU A 75 9.22 -7.03 9.96
C LEU A 75 9.13 -8.06 8.83
N ASN A 76 9.00 -7.61 7.58
CA ASN A 76 8.96 -8.48 6.41
C ASN A 76 10.30 -9.20 6.20
N LEU A 77 11.43 -8.51 6.42
CA LEU A 77 12.77 -9.11 6.35
C LEU A 77 12.98 -10.16 7.43
N TRP A 78 12.61 -9.86 8.67
CA TRP A 78 12.71 -10.78 9.79
C TRP A 78 11.92 -12.08 9.51
N ARG A 79 10.72 -11.97 8.95
CA ARG A 79 9.90 -13.13 8.54
C ARG A 79 10.48 -13.93 7.38
N LEU A 80 11.25 -13.30 6.50
CA LEU A 80 11.95 -14.00 5.42
C LEU A 80 13.00 -14.97 6.00
N PHE A 81 13.70 -14.53 7.05
CA PHE A 81 14.76 -15.31 7.70
C PHE A 81 14.25 -16.27 8.77
N PHE A 82 13.13 -15.94 9.43
CA PHE A 82 12.54 -16.74 10.50
C PHE A 82 11.07 -17.06 10.15
N PRO A 83 10.80 -18.11 9.35
CA PRO A 83 9.44 -18.48 8.91
C PRO A 83 8.56 -19.03 10.03
N ASP A 84 9.06 -19.13 11.26
CA ASP A 84 8.40 -19.84 12.34
C ASP A 84 7.12 -19.12 12.77
N HIS A 85 5.99 -19.83 12.72
CA HIS A 85 4.64 -19.29 12.94
C HIS A 85 4.30 -19.12 14.43
N SER A 86 5.25 -19.38 15.32
CA SER A 86 5.10 -19.48 16.77
C SER A 86 4.94 -18.13 17.49
N HIS A 87 5.32 -17.01 16.85
CA HIS A 87 5.24 -15.68 17.45
C HIS A 87 4.33 -14.73 16.65
N PRO A 88 3.06 -14.54 17.06
CA PRO A 88 2.23 -13.50 16.48
C PRO A 88 2.81 -12.14 16.89
N VAL A 89 3.54 -11.49 15.99
CA VAL A 89 3.93 -10.10 16.18
C VAL A 89 2.65 -9.27 16.21
N LYS A 90 2.22 -8.90 17.41
CA LYS A 90 1.14 -7.94 17.64
C LYS A 90 1.70 -6.55 17.40
N LEU A 91 1.94 -6.21 16.13
CA LEU A 91 2.19 -4.81 15.78
C LEU A 91 0.93 -4.00 16.16
N VAL A 92 1.13 -2.86 16.81
CA VAL A 92 0.10 -2.02 17.46
C VAL A 92 -1.09 -1.64 16.56
N SER A 93 -1.00 -1.83 15.24
CA SER A 93 -2.15 -1.70 14.35
C SER A 93 -2.14 -2.72 13.21
N THR A 94 -2.57 -3.96 13.47
CA THR A 94 -3.07 -4.83 12.38
C THR A 94 -4.41 -4.34 11.81
N ASN A 95 -4.87 -3.15 12.20
CA ASN A 95 -6.07 -2.55 11.65
C ASN A 95 -5.71 -1.82 10.34
N PRO A 96 -6.19 -2.31 9.17
CA PRO A 96 -5.93 -1.68 7.87
C PRO A 96 -6.35 -0.22 7.84
N LEU A 97 -7.47 0.13 8.48
CA LEU A 97 -8.02 1.48 8.45
C LEU A 97 -7.12 2.47 9.18
N LEU A 98 -6.63 2.09 10.36
CA LEU A 98 -5.72 2.94 11.13
C LEU A 98 -4.35 3.06 10.46
N LEU A 99 -3.86 1.98 9.84
CA LEU A 99 -2.66 2.04 9.00
C LEU A 99 -2.85 3.03 7.84
N GLY A 100 -4.01 3.00 7.16
CA GLY A 100 -4.32 3.95 6.10
C GLY A 100 -4.24 5.41 6.56
N VAL A 101 -4.82 5.72 7.72
CA VAL A 101 -4.77 7.07 8.32
C VAL A 101 -3.34 7.49 8.66
N LEU A 102 -2.55 6.61 9.26
CA LEU A 102 -1.16 6.91 9.63
C LEU A 102 -0.28 7.15 8.41
N PHE A 103 -0.51 6.40 7.33
CA PHE A 103 0.21 6.54 6.08
C PHE A 103 -0.17 7.80 5.29
N ALA A 104 -1.39 8.34 5.48
CA ALA A 104 -1.84 9.54 4.78
C ALA A 104 -1.11 10.82 5.19
N ALA A 105 -0.45 10.83 6.34
CA ALA A 105 0.18 12.04 6.88
C ALA A 105 1.51 12.41 6.21
N GLY A 106 2.16 11.46 5.53
CA GLY A 106 3.54 11.63 5.04
C GLY A 106 3.69 12.05 3.59
N PHE A 107 2.62 12.38 2.85
CA PHE A 107 2.70 12.45 1.38
C PHE A 107 2.26 13.78 0.74
N GLU A 108 3.03 14.13 -0.29
CA GLU A 108 2.79 15.15 -1.32
C GLU A 108 1.40 15.07 -1.98
N THR A 109 0.71 13.93 -1.85
CA THR A 109 -0.61 13.71 -2.45
C THR A 109 -1.73 14.50 -1.80
N ALA A 110 -1.60 14.86 -0.51
CA ALA A 110 -2.51 15.82 0.12
C ALA A 110 -2.37 17.21 -0.52
N SER A 111 -1.14 17.64 -0.82
CA SER A 111 -0.85 18.91 -1.51
C SER A 111 -1.41 18.92 -2.94
N GLN A 112 -1.20 17.84 -3.70
CA GLN A 112 -1.74 17.69 -5.06
C GLN A 112 -3.28 17.68 -5.08
N LEU A 113 -3.91 16.97 -4.14
CA LEU A 113 -5.37 16.95 -4.01
C LEU A 113 -5.90 18.33 -3.58
N SER A 114 -5.21 19.02 -2.68
CA SER A 114 -5.57 20.37 -2.23
C SER A 114 -5.51 21.37 -3.39
N ALA A 115 -4.43 21.35 -4.18
CA ALA A 115 -4.30 22.19 -5.37
C ALA A 115 -5.43 21.93 -6.38
N LEU A 116 -5.77 20.66 -6.62
CA LEU A 116 -6.89 20.29 -7.48
C LEU A 116 -8.25 20.76 -6.91
N ALA A 117 -8.44 20.67 -5.59
CA ALA A 117 -9.66 21.12 -4.92
C ALA A 117 -9.82 22.65 -4.99
N LEU A 118 -8.75 23.41 -4.72
CA LEU A 118 -8.73 24.87 -4.73
C LEU A 118 -8.95 25.47 -6.12
N THR A 119 -8.50 24.78 -7.17
CA THR A 119 -8.67 25.24 -8.57
C THR A 119 -10.01 24.85 -9.17
N SER A 120 -10.78 23.98 -8.51
CA SER A 120 -12.07 23.53 -9.00
C SER A 120 -13.23 24.40 -8.50
N THR A 121 -14.32 24.43 -9.25
CA THR A 121 -15.63 24.95 -8.80
C THR A 121 -16.51 23.89 -8.12
N ILE A 122 -16.01 22.67 -7.97
CA ILE A 122 -16.73 21.52 -7.38
C ILE A 122 -16.45 21.49 -5.88
N ASN A 123 -17.40 21.00 -5.10
CA ASN A 123 -17.20 20.77 -3.67
C ASN A 123 -15.92 19.93 -3.41
N PRO A 124 -14.95 20.42 -2.61
CA PRO A 124 -13.71 19.71 -2.29
C PRO A 124 -13.92 18.28 -1.75
N TRP A 125 -15.01 18.06 -0.99
CA TRP A 125 -15.35 16.73 -0.48
C TRP A 125 -15.74 15.75 -1.60
N LEU A 126 -16.36 16.22 -2.68
CA LEU A 126 -16.67 15.37 -3.84
C LEU A 126 -15.38 15.05 -4.63
N ILE A 127 -14.43 15.97 -4.67
CA ILE A 127 -13.10 15.72 -5.26
C ILE A 127 -12.34 14.67 -4.45
N GLY A 128 -12.31 14.82 -3.12
CA GLY A 128 -11.72 13.82 -2.23
C GLY A 128 -12.42 12.46 -2.29
N ALA A 129 -13.75 12.45 -2.43
CA ALA A 129 -14.51 11.22 -2.65
C ALA A 129 -14.16 10.54 -3.98
N ALA A 130 -14.04 11.30 -5.07
CA ALA A 130 -13.62 10.77 -6.37
C ALA A 130 -12.19 10.20 -6.31
N PHE A 131 -11.26 10.91 -5.66
CA PHE A 131 -9.91 10.43 -5.38
C PHE A 131 -9.91 9.12 -4.58
N SER A 132 -10.64 9.09 -3.46
CA SER A 132 -10.75 7.90 -2.62
C SER A 132 -11.36 6.71 -3.36
N LEU A 133 -12.33 6.94 -4.26
CA LEU A 133 -12.92 5.89 -5.10
C LEU A 133 -11.91 5.31 -6.09
N GLY A 134 -11.06 6.14 -6.71
CA GLY A 134 -10.01 5.68 -7.61
C GLY A 134 -9.01 4.79 -6.89
N MET A 135 -8.55 5.23 -5.72
CA MET A 135 -7.64 4.47 -4.86
C MET A 135 -8.27 3.16 -4.38
N LEU A 136 -9.53 3.19 -3.96
CA LEU A 136 -10.27 2.01 -3.49
C LEU A 136 -10.34 0.90 -4.53
N VAL A 137 -10.41 1.24 -5.83
CA VAL A 137 -10.36 0.26 -6.91
C VAL A 137 -9.00 -0.44 -6.94
N VAL A 138 -7.91 0.31 -6.91
CA VAL A 138 -6.55 -0.23 -7.04
C VAL A 138 -6.16 -1.03 -5.80
N ASP A 139 -6.26 -0.42 -4.63
CA ASP A 139 -5.92 -1.05 -3.35
C ASP A 139 -6.84 -2.22 -3.04
N GLY A 140 -8.12 -2.12 -3.41
CA GLY A 140 -9.09 -3.22 -3.27
C GLY A 140 -8.71 -4.43 -4.12
N ILE A 141 -8.29 -4.21 -5.37
CA ILE A 141 -7.78 -5.29 -6.24
C ILE A 141 -6.50 -5.89 -5.64
N ASP A 142 -5.55 -5.07 -5.20
CA ASP A 142 -4.31 -5.57 -4.61
C ASP A 142 -4.58 -6.40 -3.35
N GLY A 143 -5.39 -5.88 -2.42
CA GLY A 143 -5.75 -6.59 -1.18
C GLY A 143 -6.50 -7.90 -1.45
N TYR A 144 -7.38 -7.92 -2.45
CA TYR A 144 -8.06 -9.14 -2.87
C TYR A 144 -7.08 -10.18 -3.43
N LEU A 145 -6.16 -9.75 -4.30
CA LEU A 145 -5.14 -10.62 -4.90
C LEU A 145 -4.18 -11.14 -3.83
N ALA A 146 -3.75 -10.28 -2.89
CA ALA A 146 -2.84 -10.60 -1.80
C ALA A 146 -3.44 -11.68 -0.89
N ALA A 147 -4.70 -11.51 -0.50
CA ALA A 147 -5.42 -12.48 0.33
C ALA A 147 -5.57 -13.83 -0.38
N ARG A 148 -5.82 -13.82 -1.70
CA ARG A 148 -5.88 -15.07 -2.47
C ARG A 148 -4.53 -15.75 -2.58
N THR A 149 -3.45 -15.02 -2.83
CA THR A 149 -2.11 -15.60 -2.95
C THR A 149 -1.61 -16.17 -1.63
N GLN A 150 -1.93 -15.54 -0.51
CA GLN A 150 -1.66 -16.07 0.84
C GLN A 150 -2.26 -17.46 1.04
N VAL A 151 -3.55 -17.63 0.69
CA VAL A 151 -4.26 -18.92 0.82
C VAL A 151 -3.74 -19.97 -0.15
N THR A 152 -3.27 -19.56 -1.34
CA THR A 152 -2.62 -20.48 -2.28
C THR A 152 -1.25 -20.92 -1.76
N PHE A 153 -0.45 -19.99 -1.24
CA PHE A 153 0.88 -20.29 -0.72
C PHE A 153 0.87 -21.16 0.54
N SER A 154 -0.14 -21.04 1.40
CA SER A 154 -0.27 -21.93 2.56
C SER A 154 -0.52 -23.39 2.17
N LYS A 155 -0.91 -23.67 0.92
CA LYS A 155 -1.18 -25.02 0.40
C LYS A 155 -0.04 -25.60 -0.44
N LEU A 156 0.88 -24.76 -0.91
CA LEU A 156 1.99 -25.20 -1.75
C LEU A 156 3.13 -25.76 -0.90
N ARG A 157 3.75 -26.86 -1.36
CA ARG A 157 4.91 -27.47 -0.70
C ARG A 157 6.16 -26.60 -0.80
N SER A 158 6.26 -25.76 -1.85
CA SER A 158 7.33 -24.80 -2.05
C SER A 158 6.92 -23.40 -1.59
N GLN A 159 7.63 -22.86 -0.59
CA GLN A 159 7.44 -21.49 -0.10
C GLN A 159 8.13 -20.43 -0.98
N TRP A 160 8.83 -20.84 -2.04
CA TRP A 160 9.69 -19.97 -2.85
C TRP A 160 8.97 -18.75 -3.44
N PRO A 161 7.76 -18.88 -4.04
CA PRO A 161 7.09 -17.72 -4.63
C PRO A 161 6.63 -16.69 -3.57
N SER A 162 6.28 -17.16 -2.36
CA SER A 162 5.94 -16.28 -1.23
C SER A 162 7.15 -15.49 -0.72
N ARG A 163 8.34 -16.11 -0.76
CA ARG A 163 9.62 -15.49 -0.42
C ARG A 163 10.06 -14.46 -1.46
N CYS A 164 9.94 -14.75 -2.76
CA CYS A 164 10.23 -13.77 -3.82
C CYS A 164 9.38 -12.51 -3.66
N LEU A 165 8.07 -12.66 -3.42
CA LEU A 165 7.18 -11.53 -3.16
C LEU A 165 7.60 -10.76 -1.90
N GLY A 166 8.03 -11.47 -0.85
CA GLY A 166 8.52 -10.83 0.38
C GLY A 166 9.82 -10.04 0.16
N VAL A 167 10.77 -10.57 -0.61
CA VAL A 167 12.00 -9.86 -0.96
C VAL A 167 11.71 -8.58 -1.75
N VAL A 168 10.80 -8.64 -2.71
CA VAL A 168 10.35 -7.47 -3.47
C VAL A 168 9.79 -6.40 -2.53
N VAL A 169 8.86 -6.77 -1.64
CA VAL A 169 8.29 -5.85 -0.64
C VAL A 169 9.37 -5.24 0.25
N VAL A 170 10.30 -6.05 0.77
CA VAL A 170 11.41 -5.58 1.62
C VAL A 170 12.28 -4.56 0.89
N VAL A 171 12.75 -4.90 -0.31
CA VAL A 171 13.64 -4.03 -1.10
C VAL A 171 12.99 -2.67 -1.33
N PHE A 172 11.72 -2.65 -1.71
CA PHE A 172 11.00 -1.39 -1.93
C PHE A 172 10.73 -0.62 -0.62
N SER A 173 10.39 -1.32 0.47
CA SER A 173 10.21 -0.69 1.80
C SER A 173 11.48 0.05 2.25
N PHE A 174 12.64 -0.61 2.14
CA PHE A 174 13.93 -0.02 2.51
C PHE A 174 14.38 1.06 1.54
N SER A 175 14.11 0.89 0.24
CA SER A 175 14.47 1.89 -0.77
C SER A 175 13.70 3.18 -0.57
N ILE A 176 12.38 3.11 -0.36
CA ILE A 176 11.52 4.29 -0.21
C ILE A 176 11.70 4.91 1.17
N GLY A 177 11.55 4.12 2.24
CA GLY A 177 11.76 4.63 3.60
C GLY A 177 13.18 5.16 3.81
N GLY A 178 14.19 4.52 3.19
CA GLY A 178 15.57 4.99 3.22
C GLY A 178 15.78 6.27 2.40
N ALA A 179 15.17 6.37 1.22
CA ALA A 179 15.23 7.58 0.40
C ALA A 179 14.61 8.79 1.13
N ASP A 180 13.46 8.59 1.77
CA ASP A 180 12.77 9.63 2.54
C ASP A 180 13.60 10.07 3.76
N LEU A 181 14.19 9.12 4.51
CA LEU A 181 15.05 9.43 5.65
C LEU A 181 16.35 10.15 5.25
N LEU A 182 16.86 9.89 4.05
CA LEU A 182 18.05 10.55 3.51
C LEU A 182 17.74 11.89 2.84
N GLY A 183 16.47 12.29 2.76
CA GLY A 183 16.03 13.51 2.07
C GLY A 183 16.33 13.50 0.56
N ALA A 184 16.39 12.30 -0.04
CA ALA A 184 16.67 12.15 -1.46
C ALA A 184 15.39 12.33 -2.28
N ASN A 185 15.39 13.25 -3.25
CA ASN A 185 14.21 13.51 -4.08
C ASN A 185 14.12 12.50 -5.24
N TRP A 186 13.34 11.42 -5.05
CA TRP A 186 13.09 10.39 -6.08
C TRP A 186 11.73 10.54 -6.78
N GLU A 187 11.07 11.68 -6.65
CA GLU A 187 9.71 11.93 -7.15
C GLU A 187 9.53 11.62 -8.64
N GLY A 188 10.55 11.87 -9.46
CA GLY A 188 10.51 11.56 -10.89
C GLY A 188 10.57 10.05 -11.20
N LEU A 189 11.07 9.24 -10.28
CA LEU A 189 11.27 7.80 -10.45
C LEU A 189 10.22 6.97 -9.69
N SER A 190 9.53 7.52 -8.69
CA SER A 190 8.53 6.80 -7.88
C SER A 190 7.38 6.25 -8.72
N PHE A 191 6.87 7.03 -9.67
CA PHE A 191 5.77 6.62 -10.54
C PHE A 191 6.11 5.46 -11.49
N PRO A 192 7.17 5.52 -12.32
CA PRO A 192 7.53 4.38 -13.17
C PRO A 192 7.92 3.14 -12.34
N LEU A 193 8.50 3.33 -11.16
CA LEU A 193 8.78 2.23 -10.21
C LEU A 193 7.51 1.61 -9.63
N GLY A 194 6.51 2.41 -9.24
CA GLY A 194 5.22 1.94 -8.73
C GLY A 194 4.45 1.13 -9.77
N VAL A 195 4.31 1.65 -10.99
CA VAL A 195 3.67 0.91 -12.10
C VAL A 195 4.44 -0.37 -12.42
N GLY A 196 5.78 -0.31 -12.47
CA GLY A 196 6.63 -1.49 -12.68
C GLY A 196 6.44 -2.54 -11.59
N LEU A 197 6.38 -2.12 -10.33
CA LEU A 197 6.14 -2.99 -9.17
C LEU A 197 4.75 -3.62 -9.23
N PHE A 198 3.71 -2.83 -9.51
CA PHE A 198 2.34 -3.32 -9.58
C PHE A 198 2.19 -4.38 -10.68
N VAL A 199 2.75 -4.13 -11.87
CA VAL A 199 2.77 -5.11 -12.96
C VAL A 199 3.58 -6.34 -12.55
N LEU A 200 4.74 -6.18 -11.91
CA LEU A 200 5.56 -7.29 -11.43
C LEU A 200 4.83 -8.14 -10.38
N ILE A 201 4.20 -7.52 -9.39
CA ILE A 201 3.43 -8.18 -8.33
C ILE A 201 2.26 -8.93 -8.96
N ILE A 202 1.50 -8.31 -9.87
CA ILE A 202 0.40 -8.98 -10.57
C ILE A 202 0.93 -10.16 -11.39
N ALA A 203 2.02 -9.97 -12.15
CA ALA A 203 2.61 -11.03 -12.96
C ALA A 203 3.07 -12.21 -12.10
N LEU A 204 3.75 -11.96 -10.99
CA LEU A 204 4.18 -12.98 -10.03
C LEU A 204 2.97 -13.71 -9.41
N ARG A 205 1.90 -12.98 -9.07
CA ARG A 205 0.68 -13.55 -8.50
C ARG A 205 -0.10 -14.39 -9.52
N ILE A 206 -0.12 -14.01 -10.79
CA ILE A 206 -0.73 -14.79 -11.87
C ILE A 206 0.11 -16.03 -12.19
N TRP A 207 1.43 -15.87 -12.32
CA TRP A 207 2.36 -16.96 -12.61
C TRP A 207 2.32 -18.05 -11.53
N SER A 208 2.29 -17.64 -10.26
CA SER A 208 2.15 -18.56 -9.13
C SER A 208 0.86 -19.39 -9.20
N ARG A 209 -0.25 -18.82 -9.65
CA ARG A 209 -1.52 -19.57 -9.80
C ARG A 209 -1.42 -20.63 -10.89
N TRP A 210 -0.73 -20.30 -11.98
CA TRP A 210 -0.48 -21.23 -13.07
C TRP A 210 0.40 -22.40 -12.61
N SER A 211 1.51 -22.12 -11.91
CA SER A 211 2.42 -23.15 -11.40
C SER A 211 1.72 -24.10 -10.40
N SER A 212 0.85 -23.57 -9.54
CA SER A 212 0.04 -24.35 -8.61
C SER A 212 -0.94 -25.30 -9.31
N ASN A 213 -1.57 -24.86 -10.41
CA ASN A 213 -2.50 -25.69 -11.15
C ASN A 213 -1.81 -26.80 -11.95
N SER A 214 -0.56 -26.60 -12.37
CA SER A 214 0.25 -27.64 -13.02
C SER A 214 0.71 -28.72 -12.04
N GLU A 215 1.09 -28.37 -10.81
CA GLU A 215 1.46 -29.36 -9.78
C GLU A 215 0.26 -30.18 -9.30
N ALA A 216 -0.97 -29.62 -9.31
CA ALA A 216 -2.18 -30.35 -8.94
C ALA A 216 -2.72 -31.30 -10.04
N LYS A 217 -2.16 -31.23 -11.26
CA LYS A 217 -2.56 -32.05 -12.41
C LYS A 217 -1.52 -33.14 -12.77
N ALA A 218 -0.36 -33.13 -12.12
CA ALA A 218 0.70 -34.14 -12.26
C ALA A 218 0.60 -35.18 -11.13
#